data_AF-A0A9D1CWS1-F1
#
_entry.id   AF-A0A9D1CWS1-F1
#
_cell.length_a   1.000
_cell.length_b   1.000
_cell.length_c   1.000
_cell.angle_alpha   90.00
_cell.angle_beta   90.00
_cell.angle_gamma   90.00
#
_symmetry.space_group_name_H-M   'P 1'
#
loop_
_entity.id
_entity.type
_entity.pdbx_description
1 polymer ?
#
loop_
_entity_poly.entity_id
_entity_poly.type
_entity_poly.pdbx_seq_one_letter_code
_entity_poly.pdbx_strand_id
1 'polypeptide(L)'
;MANATYDLGRVGTSLRGNFSYDIAYEPLDIVTWRNGCYIANAASTGQYPDISEEWTRLAQGEMDYAVADELTGERWIDGRPIYRRILTGTHLNNAGSTTIGNIGPVDGIIRLDGFVRRPTGGLQTFSFAYYNNPQQMVTANVTKEGDVVVYKGNSWDTEYYAMIIYYCPVADG
;
A
#
# COMPACT_ATOMS: atom_id res chain seq x y z
N MET A 1 -0.51 -0.21 -61.47
CA MET A 1 -1.04 -0.73 -60.20
C MET A 1 -1.01 0.41 -59.20
N ALA A 2 -2.16 0.83 -58.68
CA ALA A 2 -2.20 1.87 -57.64
C ALA A 2 -1.75 1.25 -56.31
N ASN A 3 -0.80 1.87 -55.62
CA ASN A 3 -0.38 1.45 -54.29
C ASN A 3 -1.40 2.02 -53.29
N ALA A 4 -2.15 1.16 -52.61
CA ALA A 4 -3.06 1.59 -51.56
C ALA A 4 -2.24 1.81 -50.28
N THR A 5 -2.02 3.06 -49.90
CA THR A 5 -1.48 3.40 -48.59
C THR A 5 -2.61 3.23 -47.56
N TYR A 6 -2.46 2.26 -46.65
CA TYR A 6 -3.37 2.08 -45.53
C TYR A 6 -2.87 2.87 -44.33
N ASP A 7 -3.76 3.66 -43.71
CA ASP A 7 -3.47 4.26 -42.41
C ASP A 7 -3.64 3.19 -41.33
N LEU A 8 -2.56 2.90 -40.62
CA LEU A 8 -2.53 1.92 -39.54
C LEU A 8 -2.88 2.57 -38.18
N GLY A 9 -3.16 3.88 -38.18
CA GLY A 9 -3.25 4.67 -36.97
C GLY A 9 -1.89 4.74 -36.27
N ARG A 10 -1.94 5.04 -34.97
CA ARG A 10 -0.73 5.10 -34.15
C ARG A 10 -0.25 3.69 -33.82
N VAL A 11 0.97 3.36 -34.25
CA VAL A 11 1.57 2.01 -34.10
C VAL A 11 2.54 1.91 -32.90
N GLY A 12 2.65 2.96 -32.07
CA GLY A 12 3.64 3.02 -31.00
C GLY A 12 3.13 3.61 -29.69
N THR A 13 3.77 3.22 -28.59
CA THR A 13 3.56 3.82 -27.27
C THR A 13 4.25 5.18 -27.17
N SER A 14 3.68 6.08 -26.37
CA SER A 14 4.23 7.42 -26.14
C SER A 14 4.33 7.67 -24.64
N LEU A 15 5.54 7.88 -24.12
CA LEU A 15 5.73 8.18 -22.71
C LEU A 15 5.44 9.67 -22.46
N ARG A 16 4.42 9.94 -21.66
CA ARG A 16 3.93 11.30 -21.34
C ARG A 16 4.47 11.84 -20.02
N GLY A 17 5.07 10.99 -19.18
CA GLY A 17 5.53 11.37 -17.85
C GLY A 17 4.39 11.39 -16.82
N ASN A 18 4.44 12.29 -15.85
CA ASN A 18 3.43 12.34 -14.79
C ASN A 18 2.04 12.70 -15.32
N PHE A 19 1.01 12.00 -14.84
CA PHE A 19 -0.38 12.30 -15.18
C PHE A 19 -0.77 13.74 -14.79
N SER A 20 -1.55 14.39 -15.65
CA SER A 20 -2.10 15.74 -15.49
C SER A 20 -3.56 15.76 -15.89
N TYR A 21 -4.38 16.51 -15.16
CA TYR A 21 -5.82 16.60 -15.38
C TYR A 21 -6.18 17.37 -16.66
N ASP A 22 -5.33 18.30 -17.06
CA ASP A 22 -5.59 19.25 -18.15
C ASP A 22 -5.12 18.74 -19.52
N ILE A 23 -4.55 17.52 -19.56
CA ILE A 23 -3.98 16.93 -20.77
C ILE A 23 -4.94 15.86 -21.29
N ALA A 24 -5.25 15.92 -22.57
CA ALA A 24 -5.87 14.82 -23.29
C ALA A 24 -4.83 13.74 -23.61
N TYR A 25 -5.16 12.51 -23.26
CA TYR A 25 -4.38 11.31 -23.52
C TYR A 25 -5.06 10.48 -24.60
N GLU A 26 -4.26 9.95 -25.52
CA GLU A 26 -4.71 9.09 -26.62
C GLU A 26 -4.36 7.62 -26.31
N PRO A 27 -5.06 6.64 -26.92
CA PRO A 27 -4.69 5.23 -26.79
C PRO A 27 -3.19 5.00 -27.02
N LEU A 28 -2.60 4.12 -26.19
CA LEU A 28 -1.17 3.81 -26.12
C LEU A 28 -0.29 4.87 -25.42
N ASP A 29 -0.85 5.95 -24.87
CA ASP A 29 -0.10 6.88 -24.02
C ASP A 29 0.25 6.24 -22.68
N ILE A 30 1.49 6.38 -22.26
CA ILE A 30 1.98 5.87 -20.99
C ILE A 30 2.20 7.04 -20.03
N VAL A 31 1.60 6.96 -18.84
CA VAL A 31 1.77 7.95 -17.76
C VAL A 31 2.32 7.28 -16.50
N THR A 32 2.97 8.08 -15.67
CA THR A 32 3.26 7.72 -14.27
C THR A 32 2.25 8.39 -13.35
N TRP A 33 1.73 7.66 -12.37
CA TRP A 33 0.79 8.19 -11.37
C TRP A 33 0.86 7.34 -10.10
N ARG A 34 0.93 7.98 -8.92
CA ARG A 34 1.03 7.30 -7.61
C ARG A 34 1.98 6.10 -7.58
N ASN A 35 3.24 6.34 -7.96
CA ASN A 35 4.28 5.32 -8.07
C ASN A 35 4.00 4.17 -9.07
N GLY A 36 2.89 4.21 -9.81
CA GLY A 36 2.57 3.27 -10.88
C GLY A 36 2.85 3.83 -12.28
N CYS A 37 2.86 2.92 -13.26
CA CYS A 37 2.89 3.21 -14.69
C CYS A 37 1.62 2.64 -15.32
N TYR A 38 0.95 3.43 -16.16
CA TYR A 38 -0.33 3.09 -16.77
C TYR A 38 -0.30 3.41 -18.25
N ILE A 39 -1.00 2.61 -19.07
CA ILE A 39 -1.19 2.84 -20.50
C ILE A 39 -2.66 3.14 -20.78
N ALA A 40 -2.94 4.16 -21.58
CA ALA A 40 -4.30 4.50 -21.99
C ALA A 40 -4.84 3.46 -22.99
N ASN A 41 -6.02 2.92 -22.71
CA ASN A 41 -6.79 2.03 -23.59
C ASN A 41 -7.69 2.83 -24.54
N ALA A 42 -8.18 3.98 -24.08
CA ALA A 42 -9.08 4.87 -24.79
C ALA A 42 -8.64 6.33 -24.66
N ALA A 43 -9.16 7.19 -25.54
CA ALA A 43 -8.94 8.63 -25.40
C ALA A 43 -9.60 9.13 -24.11
N SER A 44 -8.84 9.86 -23.30
CA SER A 44 -9.21 10.23 -21.93
C SER A 44 -8.73 11.65 -21.61
N THR A 45 -9.53 12.42 -20.88
CA THR A 45 -9.12 13.74 -20.36
C THR A 45 -9.67 13.87 -18.95
N GLY A 46 -8.78 14.17 -17.99
CA GLY A 46 -9.15 14.30 -16.58
C GLY A 46 -9.68 13.02 -15.92
N GLN A 47 -9.50 11.84 -16.52
CA GLN A 47 -9.86 10.56 -15.91
C GLN A 47 -8.64 9.92 -15.27
N TYR A 48 -8.78 9.49 -14.02
CA TYR A 48 -7.68 8.94 -13.24
C TYR A 48 -7.14 7.64 -13.85
N PRO A 49 -5.81 7.41 -13.80
CA PRO A 49 -5.20 6.19 -14.32
C PRO A 49 -5.60 4.87 -13.63
N ASP A 50 -6.28 4.91 -12.49
CA ASP A 50 -6.80 3.73 -11.79
C ASP A 50 -8.18 3.26 -12.27
N ILE A 51 -8.80 3.96 -13.22
CA ILE A 51 -10.06 3.53 -13.84
C ILE A 51 -9.76 2.55 -14.99
N SER A 52 -10.26 1.33 -14.87
CA SER A 52 -9.91 0.22 -15.77
C SER A 52 -10.46 0.32 -17.19
N GLU A 53 -11.48 1.16 -17.42
CA GLU A 53 -12.07 1.35 -18.75
C GLU A 53 -11.13 2.15 -19.66
N GLU A 54 -10.49 3.19 -19.13
CA GLU A 54 -9.61 4.09 -19.88
C GLU A 54 -8.14 3.72 -19.75
N TRP A 55 -7.74 2.99 -18.70
CA TRP A 55 -6.34 2.74 -18.39
C TRP A 55 -6.04 1.29 -18.01
N THR A 56 -4.91 0.79 -18.49
CA THR A 56 -4.32 -0.48 -18.05
C THR A 56 -3.09 -0.18 -17.21
N ARG A 57 -3.03 -0.71 -15.99
CA ARG A 57 -1.83 -0.65 -15.14
C ARG A 57 -0.74 -1.57 -15.68
N LEU A 58 0.44 -1.01 -15.98
CA LEU A 58 1.61 -1.73 -16.47
C LEU A 58 2.53 -2.20 -15.34
N ALA A 59 2.74 -1.35 -14.35
CA ALA A 59 3.56 -1.62 -13.18
C ALA A 59 3.09 -0.76 -12.00
N GLN A 60 3.31 -1.23 -10.79
CA GLN A 60 3.03 -0.49 -9.55
C GLN A 60 4.28 -0.52 -8.68
N GLY A 61 4.82 0.65 -8.36
CA GLY A 61 5.86 0.79 -7.34
C GLY A 61 5.29 0.72 -5.93
N GLU A 62 6.16 0.53 -4.95
CA GLU A 62 5.78 0.53 -3.53
C GLU A 62 5.33 1.92 -3.07
N MET A 63 4.02 2.13 -3.11
CA MET A 63 3.16 2.55 -2.00
C MET A 63 1.88 3.08 -2.62
N ASP A 64 0.76 2.41 -2.34
CA ASP A 64 -0.53 3.06 -2.33
C ASP A 64 -1.34 2.51 -1.15
N TYR A 65 -2.14 3.39 -0.57
CA TYR A 65 -2.90 3.13 0.66
C TYR A 65 -3.88 1.97 0.47
N ALA A 66 -3.59 0.78 1.04
CA ALA A 66 -4.42 -0.40 0.90
C ALA A 66 -5.09 -0.76 2.23
N VAL A 67 -6.37 -0.46 2.40
CA VAL A 67 -7.15 -0.84 3.61
C VAL A 67 -7.63 -2.29 3.59
N ALA A 68 -7.60 -2.92 2.41
CA ALA A 68 -7.82 -4.35 2.21
C ALA A 68 -6.49 -5.06 1.94
N ASP A 69 -6.49 -6.38 2.02
CA ASP A 69 -5.32 -7.20 1.71
C ASP A 69 -5.04 -7.15 0.20
N GLU A 70 -3.83 -6.74 -0.18
CA GLU A 70 -3.43 -6.56 -1.58
C GLU A 70 -2.13 -7.32 -1.88
N LEU A 71 -2.12 -8.10 -2.96
CA LEU A 71 -0.91 -8.73 -3.50
C LEU A 71 0.03 -7.64 -4.04
N THR A 72 1.29 -7.60 -3.58
CA THR A 72 2.25 -6.56 -4.00
C THR A 72 2.84 -6.81 -5.37
N GLY A 73 2.76 -8.05 -5.88
CA GLY A 73 3.49 -8.52 -7.06
C GLY A 73 4.92 -8.98 -6.76
N GLU A 74 5.40 -8.76 -5.53
CA GLU A 74 6.70 -9.23 -5.06
C GLU A 74 6.61 -10.63 -4.43
N ARG A 75 7.78 -11.23 -4.23
CA ARG A 75 7.93 -12.54 -3.59
C ARG A 75 8.98 -12.47 -2.49
N TRP A 76 8.77 -13.22 -1.42
CA TRP A 76 9.76 -13.40 -0.36
C TRP A 76 10.94 -14.25 -0.86
N ILE A 77 12.03 -14.33 -0.09
CA ILE A 77 13.24 -15.06 -0.48
C ILE A 77 13.00 -16.56 -0.75
N ASP A 78 11.91 -17.12 -0.23
CA ASP A 78 11.46 -18.49 -0.49
C ASP A 78 10.46 -18.61 -1.66
N GLY A 79 10.18 -17.51 -2.36
CA GLY A 79 9.30 -17.47 -3.52
C GLY A 79 7.82 -17.28 -3.21
N ARG A 80 7.39 -17.23 -1.94
CA ARG A 80 5.97 -17.01 -1.60
C ARG A 80 5.52 -15.58 -1.92
N PRO A 81 4.26 -15.37 -2.36
CA PRO A 81 3.74 -14.03 -2.65
C PRO A 81 3.72 -13.17 -1.39
N ILE A 82 4.07 -11.89 -1.54
CA ILE A 82 3.96 -10.90 -0.47
C ILE A 82 2.64 -10.13 -0.63
N TYR A 83 1.90 -10.04 0.46
CA TYR A 83 0.71 -9.22 0.59
C TYR A 83 1.01 -8.02 1.48
N ARG A 84 0.27 -6.93 1.27
CA ARG A 84 0.33 -5.73 2.11
C ARG A 84 -1.05 -5.33 2.60
N ARG A 85 -1.09 -4.65 3.75
CA ARG A 85 -2.27 -3.96 4.26
C ARG A 85 -1.90 -2.81 5.19
N ILE A 86 -2.72 -1.76 5.18
CA ILE A 86 -2.66 -0.63 6.10
C ILE A 86 -3.79 -0.73 7.11
N LEU A 87 -3.44 -0.61 8.38
CA LEU A 87 -4.33 -0.56 9.52
C LEU A 87 -4.23 0.82 10.16
N THR A 88 -5.37 1.49 10.32
CA THR A 88 -5.44 2.83 10.90
C THR A 88 -6.49 2.90 11.97
N GLY A 89 -6.32 3.81 12.93
CA GLY A 89 -7.35 4.09 13.91
C GLY A 89 -6.96 5.27 14.79
N THR A 90 -7.86 5.59 15.72
CA THR A 90 -7.73 6.78 16.59
C THR A 90 -7.53 6.42 18.05
N HIS A 91 -7.47 5.13 18.39
CA HIS A 91 -7.40 4.68 19.77
C HIS A 91 -6.53 3.44 19.94
N LEU A 92 -5.70 3.44 20.98
CA LEU A 92 -4.97 2.28 21.49
C LEU A 92 -5.12 2.26 23.01
N ASN A 93 -5.31 1.08 23.57
CA ASN A 93 -5.49 0.88 25.00
C ASN A 93 -4.21 1.25 25.76
N ASN A 94 -4.38 1.99 26.85
CA ASN A 94 -3.30 2.31 27.78
C ASN A 94 -2.99 1.10 28.67
N ALA A 95 -1.70 0.86 28.93
CA ALA A 95 -1.22 -0.23 29.79
C ALA A 95 -1.77 -1.61 29.40
N GLY A 96 -1.73 -1.92 28.11
CA GLY A 96 -2.27 -3.18 27.61
C GLY A 96 -2.07 -3.36 26.11
N SER A 97 -2.98 -4.12 25.52
CA SER A 97 -2.98 -4.47 24.11
C SER A 97 -4.25 -4.01 23.39
N THR A 98 -4.13 -3.76 22.10
CA THR A 98 -5.25 -3.47 21.20
C THR A 98 -5.06 -4.25 19.92
N THR A 99 -6.03 -5.09 19.58
CA THR A 99 -6.11 -5.70 18.24
C THR A 99 -6.60 -4.62 17.28
N ILE A 100 -5.76 -4.25 16.31
CA ILE A 100 -6.03 -3.16 15.36
C ILE A 100 -6.53 -3.67 14.00
N GLY A 101 -6.50 -4.99 13.80
CA GLY A 101 -7.01 -5.65 12.61
C GLY A 101 -6.64 -7.13 12.60
N ASN A 102 -7.18 -7.85 11.63
CA ASN A 102 -6.81 -9.23 11.34
C ASN A 102 -6.49 -9.34 9.85
N ILE A 103 -5.33 -9.90 9.52
CA ILE A 103 -4.80 -10.08 8.15
C ILE A 103 -4.88 -11.54 7.67
N GLY A 104 -5.66 -12.36 8.38
CA GLY A 104 -5.74 -13.81 8.18
C GLY A 104 -4.48 -14.55 8.64
N PRO A 105 -4.51 -15.89 8.70
CA PRO A 105 -3.36 -16.68 9.11
C PRO A 105 -2.11 -16.36 8.27
N VAL A 106 -0.97 -16.21 8.93
CA VAL A 106 0.30 -15.85 8.29
C VAL A 106 1.41 -16.85 8.63
N ASP A 107 2.27 -17.13 7.65
CA ASP A 107 3.49 -17.91 7.85
C ASP A 107 4.74 -17.03 7.95
N GLY A 108 4.65 -15.75 7.58
CA GLY A 108 5.80 -14.85 7.61
C GLY A 108 5.38 -13.38 7.68
N ILE A 109 6.07 -12.62 8.55
CA ILE A 109 6.02 -11.16 8.57
C ILE A 109 7.33 -10.65 7.98
N ILE A 110 7.22 -9.82 6.96
CA ILE A 110 8.37 -9.26 6.24
C ILE A 110 8.75 -7.92 6.87
N ARG A 111 7.75 -7.04 7.04
CA ARG A 111 7.97 -5.68 7.52
C ARG A 111 6.73 -5.13 8.20
N LEU A 112 6.96 -4.32 9.21
CA LEU A 112 5.93 -3.54 9.89
C LEU A 112 6.47 -2.12 10.06
N ASP A 113 5.90 -1.18 9.32
CA ASP A 113 6.22 0.24 9.45
C ASP A 113 5.00 1.03 9.85
N GLY A 114 5.24 2.26 10.29
CA GLY A 114 4.19 3.21 10.57
C GLY A 114 4.47 4.01 11.81
N PHE A 115 3.42 4.66 12.30
CA PHE A 115 3.53 5.54 13.45
C PHE A 115 2.25 5.58 14.27
N VAL A 116 2.43 6.00 15.52
CA VAL A 116 1.40 6.50 16.41
C VAL A 116 1.67 7.99 16.63
N ARG A 117 0.64 8.80 16.43
CA ARG A 117 0.60 10.22 16.73
C ARG A 117 -0.04 10.43 18.10
N ARG A 118 0.65 11.20 18.94
CA ARG A 118 0.14 11.68 20.22
C ARG A 118 -0.69 12.95 20.00
N PRO A 119 -1.68 13.25 20.87
CA PRO A 119 -2.44 14.51 20.81
C PRO A 119 -1.56 15.77 20.89
N THR A 120 -0.34 15.65 21.44
CA THR A 120 0.66 16.72 21.50
C THR A 120 1.51 16.86 20.23
N GLY A 121 1.21 16.07 19.18
CA GLY A 121 1.87 16.10 17.87
C GLY A 121 3.09 15.19 17.71
N GLY A 122 3.61 14.58 18.80
CA GLY A 122 4.75 13.67 18.73
C GLY A 122 4.43 12.37 17.97
N LEU A 123 5.39 11.87 17.19
CA LEU A 123 5.28 10.60 16.46
C LEU A 123 6.17 9.52 17.08
N GLN A 124 5.67 8.30 17.19
CA GLN A 124 6.44 7.12 17.60
C GLN A 124 6.22 5.97 16.63
N THR A 125 7.28 5.22 16.34
CA THR A 125 7.20 4.01 15.53
C THR A 125 6.85 2.79 16.39
N PHE A 126 6.24 1.77 15.80
CA PHE A 126 5.85 0.52 16.49
C PHE A 126 7.02 -0.40 16.87
N SER A 127 8.26 0.06 16.78
CA SER A 127 9.45 -0.68 17.24
C SER A 127 10.06 -0.03 18.50
N PHE A 128 9.30 0.78 19.21
CA PHE A 128 9.76 1.50 20.38
C PHE A 128 9.53 0.69 21.67
N ALA A 129 10.41 -0.30 21.91
CA ALA A 129 10.49 -1.00 23.19
C ALA A 129 11.41 -0.24 24.15
N TYR A 130 10.96 0.02 25.39
CA TYR A 130 11.76 0.75 26.37
C TYR A 130 11.81 0.02 27.72
N TYR A 131 12.91 -0.71 27.96
CA TYR A 131 12.99 -1.74 28.99
C TYR A 131 12.83 -1.21 30.43
N ASN A 132 13.31 0.00 30.72
CA ASN A 132 13.30 0.62 32.04
C ASN A 132 12.17 1.64 32.23
N ASN A 133 11.38 1.89 31.18
CA ASN A 133 10.21 2.75 31.24
C ASN A 133 9.14 2.22 30.26
N PRO A 134 8.56 1.04 30.57
CA PRO A 134 7.53 0.42 29.74
C PRO A 134 6.29 1.31 29.58
N GLN A 135 6.10 2.31 30.45
CA GLN A 135 5.01 3.27 30.32
C GLN A 135 5.12 4.14 29.05
N GLN A 136 6.30 4.25 28.44
CA GLN A 136 6.52 5.02 27.19
C GLN A 136 6.51 4.15 25.93
N MET A 137 6.54 2.82 26.06
CA MET A 137 6.75 1.89 24.96
C MET A 137 5.54 1.83 24.01
N VAL A 138 5.82 1.50 22.75
CA VAL A 138 4.83 1.01 21.81
C VAL A 138 5.47 -0.04 20.91
N THR A 139 4.86 -1.22 20.84
CA THR A 139 5.31 -2.31 19.97
C THR A 139 4.13 -3.02 19.33
N ALA A 140 4.37 -3.81 18.30
CA ALA A 140 3.36 -4.60 17.63
C ALA A 140 3.82 -6.04 17.45
N ASN A 141 2.87 -6.97 17.53
CA ASN A 141 3.06 -8.34 17.10
C ASN A 141 1.93 -8.74 16.13
N VAL A 142 2.11 -9.90 15.50
CA VAL A 142 1.07 -10.56 14.73
C VAL A 142 0.93 -11.98 15.25
N THR A 143 -0.28 -12.42 15.57
CA THR A 143 -0.55 -13.80 16.00
C THR A 143 -0.53 -14.75 14.80
N LYS A 144 -0.47 -16.07 15.05
CA LYS A 144 -0.52 -17.06 13.96
C LYS A 144 -1.84 -17.00 13.18
N GLU A 145 -2.93 -16.57 13.83
CA GLU A 145 -4.24 -16.36 13.22
C GLU A 145 -4.35 -15.02 12.46
N GLY A 146 -3.31 -14.20 12.48
CA GLY A 146 -3.28 -12.92 11.77
C GLY A 146 -3.75 -11.71 12.57
N ASP A 147 -4.04 -11.85 13.86
CA ASP A 147 -4.41 -10.69 14.66
C ASP A 147 -3.19 -9.79 14.81
N VAL A 148 -3.33 -8.55 14.36
CA VAL A 148 -2.31 -7.52 14.51
C VAL A 148 -2.59 -6.81 15.83
N VAL A 149 -1.69 -7.02 16.80
CA VAL A 149 -1.89 -6.51 18.16
C VAL A 149 -0.80 -5.51 18.50
N VAL A 150 -1.22 -4.32 18.90
CA VAL A 150 -0.35 -3.25 19.37
C VAL A 150 -0.34 -3.25 20.89
N TYR A 151 0.84 -3.26 21.48
CA TYR A 151 1.07 -3.11 22.92
C TYR A 151 1.61 -1.72 23.19
N LYS A 152 1.01 -1.04 24.17
CA LYS A 152 1.36 0.34 24.48
C LYS A 152 1.40 0.56 25.99
N GLY A 153 2.37 1.37 26.44
CA GLY A 153 2.40 1.92 27.79
C GLY A 153 1.27 2.94 28.05
N ASN A 154 1.33 3.63 29.17
CA ASN A 154 0.28 4.55 29.65
C ASN A 154 0.75 5.99 29.92
N SER A 155 1.96 6.39 29.47
CA SER A 155 2.47 7.75 29.69
C SER A 155 1.93 8.82 28.73
N TRP A 156 1.24 8.42 27.67
CA TRP A 156 0.74 9.31 26.62
C TRP A 156 -0.45 8.65 25.94
N ASP A 157 -1.38 9.42 25.39
CA ASP A 157 -2.54 8.91 24.68
C ASP A 157 -2.32 8.85 23.16
N THR A 158 -3.15 8.08 22.48
CA THR A 158 -3.15 7.99 21.01
C THR A 158 -4.18 8.96 20.44
N GLU A 159 -3.77 9.78 19.46
CA GLU A 159 -4.68 10.57 18.63
C GLU A 159 -5.01 9.82 17.34
N TYR A 160 -3.99 9.25 16.71
CA TYR A 160 -4.09 8.56 15.44
C TYR A 160 -2.94 7.56 15.30
N TYR A 161 -3.17 6.46 14.59
CA TYR A 161 -2.12 5.57 14.16
C TYR A 161 -2.34 5.12 12.72
N ALA A 162 -1.24 4.81 12.05
CA ALA A 162 -1.21 4.15 10.75
C ALA A 162 -0.07 3.15 10.74
N MET A 163 -0.37 1.90 10.41
CA MET A 163 0.59 0.81 10.30
C MET A 163 0.44 0.15 8.93
N ILE A 164 1.54 -0.01 8.20
CA ILE A 164 1.60 -0.89 7.04
C ILE A 164 2.29 -2.19 7.43
N ILE A 165 1.71 -3.31 7.04
CA ILE A 165 2.28 -4.64 7.24
C ILE A 165 2.46 -5.30 5.88
N TYR A 166 3.63 -5.91 5.70
CA TYR A 166 3.96 -6.81 4.60
C TYR A 166 4.11 -8.22 5.15
N TYR A 167 3.42 -9.18 4.54
CA TYR A 167 3.30 -10.53 5.07
C TYR A 167 3.12 -11.58 3.97
N CYS A 168 3.44 -12.83 4.30
CA CYS A 168 3.08 -14.00 3.51
C CYS A 168 1.93 -14.73 4.22
N PRO A 169 0.75 -14.86 3.59
CA PRO A 169 -0.32 -15.71 4.09
C PRO A 169 0.13 -17.16 4.24
N VAL A 170 -0.55 -17.93 5.10
CA VAL A 170 -0.41 -19.39 5.07
C VAL A 170 -0.81 -19.90 3.68
N ALA A 171 0.01 -20.77 3.10
CA ALA A 171 -0.35 -21.39 1.82
C ALA A 171 -1.65 -22.20 2.00
N ASP A 172 -2.57 -22.09 1.04
CA ASP A 172 -3.72 -23.00 0.96
C ASP A 172 -3.16 -24.43 0.90
N GLY A 173 -3.41 -25.20 1.96
CA GLY A 173 -2.92 -26.57 2.12
C GLY A 173 -3.52 -27.58 1.15
#